data_AF-A0A258C5P2-F1
#
_entry.id   AF-A0A258C5P2-F1
#
_cell.length_a   1.000
_cell.length_b   1.000
_cell.length_c   1.000
_cell.angle_alpha   90.00
_cell.angle_beta   90.00
_cell.angle_gamma   90.00
#
_symmetry.space_group_name_H-M   'P 1'
#
loop_
_entity.id
_entity.type
_entity.pdbx_description
1 polymer ?
#
loop_
_entity_poly.entity_id
_entity_poly.type
_entity_poly.pdbx_seq_one_letter_code
_entity_poly.pdbx_strand_id
1 'polypeptide(L)'
;LSTDLNTSFRLRQLIPADRTVVSESGIYRNQQVRELLQVADAFLVGSSLMAEADLAAACQRLIIGEHKVCGLTRIEDVKAVANAGAYYGGLIFAKASPRYVTAEQAQQLVQAAKLRFVGVFVNSPLAEVAELAKALKLAAVQLHGDEDEAYLAALRPLLPPDCQIWQAYRVQQQLPAFSPLADRILLDSFHASQHGGSGLRFDWTLLSALNSTQPIMLAGGLKPDNVAQALALPVAGLDLNSGLESAPGIKDHTKLAAAFSAIRHFDFQSKTNTKGEQN
;
A
#
# COMPACT_ATOMS: atom_id res chain seq x y z
N LEU A 1 -16.21 25.05 7.90
CA LEU A 1 -17.02 24.21 6.98
C LEU A 1 -16.48 22.79 7.07
N SER A 2 -17.36 21.79 7.26
CA SER A 2 -16.99 20.38 7.13
C SER A 2 -17.29 19.94 5.69
N THR A 3 -16.44 19.08 5.11
CA THR A 3 -16.66 18.49 3.77
C THR A 3 -17.19 17.07 3.94
N ASP A 4 -18.22 16.71 3.19
CA ASP A 4 -18.85 15.38 3.22
C ASP A 4 -18.91 14.79 1.81
N LEU A 5 -18.10 13.75 1.57
CA LEU A 5 -18.01 13.07 0.27
C LEU A 5 -19.33 12.41 -0.15
N ASN A 6 -20.23 12.09 0.78
CA ASN A 6 -21.55 11.55 0.46
C ASN A 6 -22.41 12.52 -0.36
N THR A 7 -22.06 13.82 -0.36
CA THR A 7 -22.68 14.81 -1.23
C THR A 7 -22.55 14.42 -2.70
N SER A 8 -21.37 13.96 -3.14
CA SER A 8 -21.14 13.53 -4.52
C SER A 8 -22.03 12.33 -4.89
N PHE A 9 -22.18 11.36 -3.97
CA PHE A 9 -23.05 10.20 -4.17
C PHE A 9 -24.53 10.56 -4.26
N ARG A 10 -25.00 11.45 -3.37
CA ARG A 10 -26.39 11.91 -3.37
C ARG A 10 -26.73 12.71 -4.63
N LEU A 11 -25.85 13.64 -5.02
CA LEU A 11 -26.13 14.53 -6.15
C LEU A 11 -25.97 13.83 -7.50
N ARG A 12 -25.12 12.81 -7.63
CA ARG A 12 -24.94 12.07 -8.88
C ARG A 12 -26.26 11.52 -9.43
N GLN A 13 -27.18 11.11 -8.56
CA GLN A 13 -28.50 10.59 -8.94
C GLN A 13 -29.40 11.63 -9.63
N LEU A 14 -29.10 12.93 -9.44
CA LEU A 14 -29.85 14.04 -10.02
C LEU A 14 -29.23 14.55 -11.33
N ILE A 15 -27.99 14.15 -11.64
CA ILE A 15 -27.26 14.62 -12.81
C ILE A 15 -27.49 13.65 -13.97
N PRO A 16 -27.93 14.13 -15.15
CA PRO A 16 -28.06 13.29 -16.34
C PRO A 16 -26.79 12.50 -16.69
N ALA A 17 -26.96 11.33 -17.29
CA ALA A 17 -25.83 10.43 -17.59
C ALA A 17 -24.89 10.97 -18.68
N ASP A 18 -25.36 11.91 -19.51
CA ASP A 18 -24.60 12.54 -20.60
C ASP A 18 -23.70 13.71 -20.15
N ARG A 19 -23.62 13.98 -18.84
CA ARG A 19 -22.83 15.08 -18.27
C ARG A 19 -21.60 14.55 -17.57
N THR A 20 -20.47 15.21 -17.82
CA THR A 20 -19.25 15.07 -17.02
C THR A 20 -19.50 15.59 -15.61
N VAL A 21 -19.19 14.77 -14.62
CA VAL A 21 -19.28 15.10 -13.20
C VAL A 21 -17.88 15.28 -12.64
N VAL A 22 -17.61 16.45 -12.08
CA VAL A 22 -16.36 16.76 -11.38
C VAL A 22 -16.63 16.75 -9.88
N SER A 23 -15.93 15.90 -9.13
CA SER A 23 -15.98 15.96 -7.66
C SER A 23 -14.94 16.95 -7.15
N GLU A 24 -15.39 17.89 -6.33
CA GLU A 24 -14.58 18.98 -5.80
C GLU A 24 -14.51 18.91 -4.27
N SER A 25 -13.37 19.31 -3.71
CA SER A 25 -13.14 19.42 -2.25
C SER A 25 -13.23 18.09 -1.47
N GLY A 26 -12.60 18.04 -0.29
CA GLY A 26 -12.69 16.86 0.59
C GLY A 26 -11.84 15.65 0.17
N ILE A 27 -11.02 15.77 -0.88
CA ILE A 27 -10.18 14.70 -1.41
C ILE A 27 -8.74 14.88 -0.90
N TYR A 28 -8.32 13.98 -0.03
CA TYR A 28 -7.02 13.99 0.64
C TYR A 28 -6.18 12.74 0.36
N ARG A 29 -6.81 11.62 -0.01
CA ARG A 29 -6.15 10.32 -0.17
C ARG A 29 -6.62 9.59 -1.42
N ASN A 30 -5.77 8.72 -1.98
CA ASN A 30 -6.12 7.91 -3.16
C ASN A 30 -7.38 7.07 -2.95
N GLN A 31 -7.59 6.52 -1.76
CA GLN A 31 -8.80 5.74 -1.46
C GLN A 31 -10.09 6.52 -1.70
N GLN A 32 -10.11 7.83 -1.38
CA GLN A 32 -11.27 8.68 -1.64
C GLN A 32 -11.45 8.93 -3.14
N VAL A 33 -10.36 9.09 -3.89
CA VAL A 33 -10.41 9.15 -5.36
C VAL A 33 -11.04 7.86 -5.90
N ARG A 34 -10.58 6.69 -5.45
CA ARG A 34 -11.12 5.38 -5.87
C ARG A 34 -12.59 5.22 -5.55
N GLU A 35 -13.00 5.59 -4.34
CA GLU A 35 -14.39 5.54 -3.92
C GLU A 35 -15.29 6.41 -4.82
N LEU A 36 -14.84 7.64 -5.11
CA LEU A 36 -15.60 8.60 -5.91
C LEU A 36 -15.61 8.29 -7.42
N LEU A 37 -14.74 7.40 -7.94
CA LEU A 37 -14.82 6.93 -9.34
C LEU A 37 -16.15 6.25 -9.68
N GLN A 38 -16.93 5.87 -8.68
CA GLN A 38 -18.28 5.33 -8.88
C GLN A 38 -19.29 6.42 -9.28
N VAL A 39 -18.99 7.69 -9.00
CA VAL A 39 -19.93 8.81 -9.12
C VAL A 39 -19.38 10.07 -9.78
N ALA A 40 -18.08 10.13 -10.06
CA ALA A 40 -17.43 11.27 -10.70
C ALA A 40 -16.47 10.82 -11.82
N ASP A 41 -16.41 11.63 -12.89
CA ASP A 41 -15.55 11.43 -14.06
C ASP A 41 -14.20 12.13 -13.90
N ALA A 42 -14.14 13.19 -13.08
CA ALA A 42 -12.93 13.96 -12.83
C ALA A 42 -12.90 14.53 -11.40
N PHE A 43 -11.72 15.00 -10.99
CA PHE A 43 -11.47 15.51 -9.64
C PHE A 43 -10.78 16.87 -9.70
N LEU A 44 -11.27 17.82 -8.91
CA LEU A 44 -10.60 19.09 -8.67
C LEU A 44 -10.06 19.10 -7.24
N VAL A 45 -8.73 19.13 -7.11
CA VAL A 45 -8.03 19.04 -5.83
C VAL A 45 -7.04 20.19 -5.69
N GLY A 46 -7.21 20.99 -4.64
CA GLY A 46 -6.39 22.17 -4.35
C GLY A 46 -5.77 22.10 -2.96
N SER A 47 -6.53 22.45 -1.92
CA SER A 47 -6.02 22.67 -0.57
C SER A 47 -5.21 21.52 0.02
N SER A 48 -5.58 20.27 -0.25
CA SER A 48 -4.84 19.09 0.23
C SER A 48 -3.46 18.92 -0.42
N LEU A 49 -3.30 19.36 -1.66
CA LEU A 49 -2.02 19.34 -2.36
C LEU A 49 -1.16 20.57 -2.01
N MET A 50 -1.79 21.75 -1.90
CA MET A 50 -1.08 23.01 -1.66
C MET A 50 -0.54 23.14 -0.23
N ALA A 51 -1.03 22.33 0.71
CA ALA A 51 -0.52 22.28 2.09
C ALA A 51 0.76 21.43 2.25
N GLU A 52 1.16 20.69 1.21
CA GLU A 52 2.27 19.76 1.27
C GLU A 52 3.59 20.42 0.84
N ALA A 53 4.67 20.11 1.55
CA ALA A 53 5.99 20.64 1.22
C ALA A 53 6.55 20.08 -0.11
N ASP A 54 6.20 18.84 -0.44
CA ASP A 54 6.56 18.18 -1.69
C ASP A 54 5.31 17.91 -2.53
N LEU A 55 5.00 18.85 -3.41
CA LEU A 55 3.81 18.78 -4.27
C LEU A 55 3.86 17.57 -5.22
N ALA A 56 5.05 17.20 -5.72
CA ALA A 56 5.17 16.07 -6.63
C ALA A 56 4.85 14.75 -5.92
N ALA A 57 5.38 14.56 -4.71
CA ALA A 57 5.05 13.41 -3.88
C ALA A 57 3.57 13.40 -3.44
N ALA A 58 2.99 14.57 -3.14
CA ALA A 58 1.57 14.69 -2.81
C ALA A 58 0.67 14.27 -3.98
N CYS A 59 0.96 14.76 -5.19
CA CYS A 59 0.27 14.34 -6.41
C CYS A 59 0.43 12.84 -6.66
N GLN A 60 1.64 12.29 -6.49
CA GLN A 60 1.90 10.86 -6.65
C GLN A 60 1.08 10.04 -5.64
N ARG A 61 1.04 10.42 -4.36
CA ARG A 61 0.21 9.74 -3.35
C ARG A 61 -1.26 9.78 -3.71
N LEU A 62 -1.74 10.90 -4.22
CA LEU A 62 -3.14 11.08 -4.54
C LEU A 62 -3.56 10.29 -5.78
N ILE A 63 -2.74 10.32 -6.84
CA ILE A 63 -3.03 9.67 -8.13
C ILE A 63 -2.68 8.19 -8.09
N ILE A 64 -1.50 7.81 -7.63
CA ILE A 64 -1.06 6.42 -7.69
C ILE A 64 -1.49 5.67 -6.44
N GLY A 65 -1.44 6.31 -5.27
CA GLY A 65 -1.61 5.65 -3.99
C GLY A 65 -0.28 5.23 -3.37
N GLU A 66 -0.32 4.82 -2.10
CA GLU A 66 0.87 4.50 -1.32
C GLU A 66 1.28 3.03 -1.46
N HIS A 67 1.40 2.55 -2.70
CA HIS A 67 1.73 1.15 -2.99
C HIS A 67 3.20 0.83 -2.71
N LYS A 68 3.44 -0.39 -2.21
CA LYS A 68 4.75 -0.92 -1.88
C LYS A 68 5.09 -2.10 -2.77
N VAL A 69 6.34 -2.14 -3.24
CA VAL A 69 6.93 -3.36 -3.83
C VAL A 69 7.99 -3.90 -2.87
N CYS A 70 7.73 -5.07 -2.30
CA CYS A 70 8.56 -5.67 -1.26
C CYS A 70 9.61 -6.64 -1.82
N GLY A 71 10.63 -6.97 -1.03
CA GLY A 71 11.63 -8.00 -1.34
C GLY A 71 12.58 -7.60 -2.46
N LEU A 72 13.06 -6.35 -2.45
CA LEU A 72 14.03 -5.85 -3.42
C LEU A 72 15.44 -6.32 -3.05
N THR A 73 16.12 -6.95 -4.00
CA THR A 73 17.49 -7.47 -3.81
C THR A 73 18.48 -6.93 -4.84
N ARG A 74 18.01 -6.26 -5.91
CA ARG A 74 18.84 -5.80 -7.04
C ARG A 74 18.63 -4.34 -7.34
N ILE A 75 19.70 -3.66 -7.76
CA ILE A 75 19.69 -2.24 -8.14
C ILE A 75 18.74 -1.98 -9.32
N GLU A 76 18.75 -2.86 -10.34
CA GLU A 76 17.84 -2.73 -11.48
C GLU A 76 16.36 -2.79 -11.09
N ASP A 77 16.02 -3.61 -10.10
CA ASP A 77 14.64 -3.76 -9.61
C ASP A 77 14.21 -2.54 -8.82
N VAL A 78 15.09 -1.99 -7.98
CA VAL A 78 14.83 -0.73 -7.27
C VAL A 78 14.51 0.40 -8.26
N LYS A 79 15.31 0.53 -9.32
CA LYS A 79 15.10 1.54 -10.35
C LYS A 79 13.80 1.30 -11.11
N ALA A 80 13.52 0.06 -11.51
CA ALA A 80 12.29 -0.29 -12.20
C ALA A 80 11.05 0.00 -11.34
N VAL A 81 11.09 -0.31 -10.05
CA VAL A 81 10.02 -0.05 -9.08
C VAL A 81 9.79 1.45 -8.88
N ALA A 82 10.85 2.22 -8.72
CA ALA A 82 10.74 3.68 -8.63
C ALA A 82 10.14 4.28 -9.91
N ASN A 83 10.62 3.86 -11.09
CA ASN A 83 10.12 4.32 -12.39
C ASN A 83 8.66 3.89 -12.64
N ALA A 84 8.24 2.73 -12.13
CA ALA A 84 6.87 2.28 -12.20
C ALA A 84 5.93 3.13 -11.31
N GLY A 85 6.45 4.00 -10.44
CA GLY A 85 5.66 4.91 -9.61
C GLY A 85 5.30 4.33 -8.25
N ALA A 86 5.96 3.25 -7.79
CA ALA A 86 5.80 2.75 -6.44
C ALA A 86 6.15 3.84 -5.42
N TYR A 87 5.40 3.89 -4.32
CA TYR A 87 5.66 4.85 -3.26
C TYR A 87 6.68 4.31 -2.25
N TYR A 88 6.61 3.00 -1.96
CA TYR A 88 7.50 2.30 -1.05
C TYR A 88 8.27 1.15 -1.71
N GLY A 89 9.48 0.89 -1.22
CA GLY A 89 10.29 -0.30 -1.54
C GLY A 89 10.60 -1.09 -0.29
N GLY A 90 10.42 -2.40 -0.31
CA GLY A 90 10.69 -3.26 0.85
C GLY A 90 12.06 -3.95 0.79
N LEU A 91 12.82 -3.87 1.87
CA LEU A 91 14.08 -4.59 2.09
C LEU A 91 13.86 -5.60 3.21
N ILE A 92 14.19 -6.87 3.01
CA ILE A 92 13.89 -7.93 3.98
C ILE A 92 15.15 -8.31 4.75
N PHE A 93 15.14 -8.12 6.07
CA PHE A 93 16.25 -8.44 6.98
C PHE A 93 16.02 -9.75 7.76
N ALA A 94 14.98 -10.52 7.41
CA ALA A 94 14.76 -11.85 7.94
C ALA A 94 15.62 -12.89 7.20
N LYS A 95 16.66 -13.44 7.87
CA LYS A 95 17.64 -14.37 7.28
C LYS A 95 17.05 -15.63 6.64
N ALA A 96 15.91 -16.11 7.15
CA ALA A 96 15.22 -17.28 6.60
C ALA A 96 14.52 -16.99 5.25
N SER A 97 14.36 -15.72 4.88
CA SER A 97 13.72 -15.34 3.62
C SER A 97 14.67 -15.55 2.44
N PRO A 98 14.19 -16.13 1.31
CA PRO A 98 14.99 -16.17 0.07
C PRO A 98 15.21 -14.78 -0.55
N ARG A 99 14.60 -13.74 0.04
CA ARG A 99 14.69 -12.34 -0.37
C ARG A 99 15.50 -11.51 0.63
N TYR A 100 16.23 -12.17 1.52
CA TYR A 100 17.08 -11.53 2.51
C TYR A 100 18.15 -10.66 1.84
N VAL A 101 18.41 -9.49 2.42
CA VAL A 101 19.53 -8.61 2.05
C VAL A 101 20.39 -8.32 3.27
N THR A 102 21.70 -8.20 3.06
CA THR A 102 22.62 -7.74 4.11
C THR A 102 22.53 -6.23 4.29
N ALA A 103 23.10 -5.70 5.37
CA ALA A 103 23.17 -4.26 5.60
C ALA A 103 23.93 -3.53 4.48
N GLU A 104 25.02 -4.12 4.00
CA GLU A 104 25.87 -3.57 2.93
C GLU A 104 25.12 -3.55 1.60
N GLN A 105 24.42 -4.64 1.27
CA GLN A 105 23.59 -4.69 0.07
C GLN A 105 22.45 -3.68 0.16
N ALA A 106 21.78 -3.59 1.32
CA ALA A 106 20.72 -2.60 1.55
C ALA A 106 21.22 -1.17 1.36
N GLN A 107 22.43 -0.82 1.82
CA GLN A 107 23.02 0.50 1.60
C GLN A 107 23.17 0.84 0.11
N GLN A 108 23.55 -0.12 -0.73
CA GLN A 108 23.63 0.07 -2.17
C GLN A 108 22.24 0.26 -2.79
N LEU A 109 21.26 -0.54 -2.36
CA LEU A 109 19.89 -0.49 -2.87
C LEU A 109 19.20 0.84 -2.55
N VAL A 110 19.35 1.37 -1.33
CA VAL A 110 18.70 2.64 -0.95
C VAL A 110 19.24 3.85 -1.70
N GLN A 111 20.46 3.76 -2.23
CA GLN A 111 21.08 4.81 -3.05
C GLN A 111 20.69 4.73 -4.53
N ALA A 112 20.14 3.59 -4.98
CA ALA A 112 19.89 3.35 -6.40
C ALA A 112 18.76 4.19 -7.00
N ALA A 113 17.78 4.59 -6.18
CA ALA A 113 16.68 5.47 -6.58
C ALA A 113 16.08 6.18 -5.35
N LYS A 114 15.41 7.32 -5.58
CA LYS A 114 14.64 8.01 -4.55
C LYS A 114 13.32 7.27 -4.32
N LEU A 115 13.33 6.35 -3.37
CA LEU A 115 12.16 5.59 -2.92
C LEU A 115 12.09 5.63 -1.39
N ARG A 116 10.88 5.50 -0.83
CA ARG A 116 10.72 5.37 0.62
C ARG A 116 10.93 3.91 1.00
N PHE A 117 12.08 3.60 1.57
CA PHE A 117 12.41 2.22 1.92
C PHE A 117 11.80 1.80 3.26
N VAL A 118 11.27 0.58 3.27
CA VAL A 118 10.69 -0.08 4.44
C VAL A 118 11.51 -1.32 4.74
N GLY A 119 12.09 -1.41 5.94
CA GLY A 119 12.81 -2.60 6.39
C GLY A 119 11.84 -3.61 7.01
N VAL A 120 11.89 -4.86 6.58
CA VAL A 120 11.03 -5.94 7.09
C VAL A 120 11.83 -6.83 8.05
N PHE A 121 11.33 -6.97 9.26
CA PHE A 121 11.96 -7.68 10.37
C PHE A 121 11.02 -8.78 10.89
N VAL A 122 11.61 -9.84 11.45
CA VAL A 122 10.87 -10.96 12.05
C VAL A 122 11.58 -11.32 13.35
N ASN A 123 10.98 -10.94 14.47
CA ASN A 123 11.48 -11.18 15.82
C ASN A 123 12.95 -10.76 16.00
N SER A 124 13.36 -9.68 15.32
CA SER A 124 14.71 -9.15 15.38
C SER A 124 14.96 -8.42 16.70
N PRO A 125 16.19 -8.37 17.22
CA PRO A 125 16.51 -7.53 18.38
C PRO A 125 16.26 -6.04 18.12
N LEU A 126 15.74 -5.33 19.13
CA LEU A 126 15.45 -3.89 19.06
C LEU A 126 16.64 -3.05 18.55
N ALA A 127 17.85 -3.37 19.02
CA ALA A 127 19.07 -2.65 18.65
C ALA A 127 19.36 -2.78 17.14
N GLU A 128 19.23 -3.98 16.58
CA GLU A 128 19.45 -4.24 15.15
C GLU A 128 18.45 -3.47 14.29
N VAL A 129 17.16 -3.51 14.67
CA VAL A 129 16.10 -2.77 13.95
C VAL A 129 16.38 -1.26 13.98
N ALA A 130 16.73 -0.72 15.14
CA ALA A 130 17.00 0.71 15.31
C ALA A 130 18.27 1.16 14.56
N GLU A 131 19.33 0.37 14.58
CA GLU A 131 20.57 0.63 13.85
C GLU A 131 20.34 0.67 12.34
N LEU A 132 19.66 -0.33 11.78
CA LEU A 132 19.35 -0.39 10.35
C LEU A 132 18.39 0.73 9.93
N ALA A 133 17.39 1.06 10.75
CA ALA A 133 16.48 2.17 10.50
C ALA A 133 17.23 3.51 10.36
N LYS A 134 18.20 3.78 11.26
CA LYS A 134 19.03 4.98 11.22
C LYS A 134 19.99 4.98 10.03
N ALA A 135 20.75 3.88 9.87
CA ALA A 135 21.80 3.78 8.85
C ALA A 135 21.24 3.90 7.43
N LEU A 136 20.09 3.29 7.18
CA LEU A 136 19.45 3.27 5.85
C LEU A 136 18.42 4.39 5.65
N LYS A 137 18.18 5.21 6.68
CA LYS A 137 17.13 6.25 6.71
C LYS A 137 15.78 5.68 6.27
N LEU A 138 15.40 4.55 6.87
CA LEU A 138 14.15 3.87 6.53
C LEU A 138 12.96 4.77 6.82
N ALA A 139 12.01 4.82 5.90
CA ALA A 139 10.73 5.50 6.10
C ALA A 139 9.85 4.74 7.10
N ALA A 140 10.01 3.41 7.16
CA ALA A 140 9.35 2.58 8.15
C ALA A 140 10.13 1.30 8.47
N VAL A 141 9.86 0.75 9.64
CA VAL A 141 10.18 -0.63 10.00
C VAL A 141 8.88 -1.43 10.05
N GLN A 142 8.82 -2.51 9.29
CA GLN A 142 7.71 -3.44 9.22
C GLN A 142 8.04 -4.68 10.05
N LEU A 143 7.31 -4.85 11.15
CA LEU A 143 7.39 -6.00 12.05
C LEU A 143 6.44 -7.08 11.53
N HIS A 144 6.98 -8.28 11.28
CA HIS A 144 6.28 -9.36 10.59
C HIS A 144 6.39 -10.72 11.32
N GLY A 145 6.89 -10.70 12.55
CA GLY A 145 6.93 -11.83 13.46
C GLY A 145 5.78 -11.78 14.47
N ASP A 146 6.12 -12.05 15.71
CA ASP A 146 5.24 -12.12 16.87
C ASP A 146 5.51 -10.95 17.84
N GLU A 147 6.05 -9.83 17.31
CA GLU A 147 6.36 -8.64 18.10
C GLU A 147 5.09 -8.04 18.73
N ASP A 148 5.10 -7.88 20.05
CA ASP A 148 3.96 -7.42 20.83
C ASP A 148 4.02 -5.90 21.12
N GLU A 149 3.00 -5.37 21.81
CA GLU A 149 2.95 -3.94 22.12
C GLU A 149 4.11 -3.47 23.00
N ALA A 150 4.64 -4.34 23.87
CA ALA A 150 5.80 -4.03 24.69
C ALA A 150 7.04 -3.85 23.81
N TYR A 151 7.23 -4.69 22.79
CA TYR A 151 8.27 -4.53 21.78
C TYR A 151 8.10 -3.21 21.02
N LEU A 152 6.90 -2.89 20.54
CA LEU A 152 6.63 -1.63 19.82
C LEU A 152 6.93 -0.41 20.68
N ALA A 153 6.50 -0.42 21.94
CA ALA A 153 6.74 0.66 22.90
C ALA A 153 8.23 0.84 23.21
N ALA A 154 8.99 -0.26 23.32
CA ALA A 154 10.44 -0.22 23.52
C ALA A 154 11.20 0.22 22.26
N LEU A 155 10.71 -0.14 21.07
CA LEU A 155 11.34 0.22 19.79
C LEU A 155 11.15 1.70 19.45
N ARG A 156 9.96 2.24 19.67
CA ARG A 156 9.59 3.61 19.29
C ARG A 156 10.63 4.68 19.68
N PRO A 157 11.12 4.78 20.94
CA PRO A 157 12.10 5.80 21.31
C PRO A 157 13.49 5.59 20.69
N LEU A 158 13.77 4.40 20.12
CA LEU A 158 15.05 4.10 19.48
C LEU A 158 15.08 4.50 18.01
N LEU A 159 13.92 4.68 17.37
CA LEU A 159 13.79 5.00 15.96
C LEU A 159 13.95 6.51 15.68
N PRO A 160 14.36 6.90 14.45
CA PRO A 160 14.22 8.29 14.02
C PRO A 160 12.76 8.78 14.13
N PRO A 161 12.50 10.06 14.47
CA PRO A 161 11.14 10.58 14.66
C PRO A 161 10.20 10.38 13.46
N ASP A 162 10.74 10.47 12.24
CA ASP A 162 9.97 10.31 11.00
C ASP A 162 9.87 8.84 10.53
N CYS A 163 10.47 7.89 11.25
CA CYS A 163 10.43 6.47 10.91
C CYS A 163 9.20 5.81 11.52
N GLN A 164 8.32 5.30 10.65
CA GLN A 164 7.09 4.65 11.07
C GLN A 164 7.31 3.21 11.57
N ILE A 165 6.42 2.75 12.45
CA ILE A 165 6.29 1.33 12.82
C ILE A 165 5.07 0.77 12.11
N TRP A 166 5.27 -0.24 11.27
CA TRP A 166 4.22 -0.98 10.61
C TRP A 166 4.10 -2.36 11.23
N GLN A 167 2.89 -2.77 11.61
CA GLN A 167 2.64 -4.09 12.17
C GLN A 167 1.94 -4.96 11.14
N ALA A 168 2.54 -6.11 10.80
CA ALA A 168 1.91 -7.08 9.92
C ALA A 168 1.12 -8.12 10.72
N TYR A 169 -0.06 -8.46 10.21
CA TYR A 169 -0.95 -9.47 10.76
C TYR A 169 -1.27 -10.51 9.69
N ARG A 170 -1.24 -11.77 10.08
CA ARG A 170 -1.66 -12.89 9.23
C ARG A 170 -3.14 -13.14 9.44
N VAL A 171 -3.93 -12.89 8.41
CA VAL A 171 -5.37 -13.06 8.44
C VAL A 171 -5.72 -14.51 8.05
N GLN A 172 -6.51 -15.14 8.92
CA GLN A 172 -7.14 -16.44 8.66
C GLN A 172 -8.64 -16.22 8.41
N GLN A 173 -9.48 -16.50 9.41
CA GLN A 173 -10.94 -16.43 9.31
C GLN A 173 -11.53 -15.11 9.82
N GLN A 174 -10.77 -14.33 10.59
CA GLN A 174 -11.21 -13.06 11.16
C GLN A 174 -10.06 -12.06 11.21
N LEU A 175 -10.40 -10.77 11.22
CA LEU A 175 -9.43 -9.70 11.45
C LEU A 175 -9.01 -9.69 12.93
N PRO A 176 -7.70 -9.60 13.22
CA PRO A 176 -7.23 -9.47 14.59
C PRO A 176 -7.46 -8.05 15.12
N ALA A 177 -7.34 -7.89 16.44
CA ALA A 177 -7.23 -6.57 17.04
C ALA A 177 -5.89 -5.94 16.66
N PHE A 178 -5.94 -4.71 16.16
CA PHE A 178 -4.75 -3.96 15.73
C PHE A 178 -4.16 -3.17 16.90
N SER A 179 -2.84 -3.19 17.04
CA SER A 179 -2.18 -2.39 18.06
C SER A 179 -2.31 -0.89 17.73
N PRO A 180 -2.74 -0.04 18.69
CA PRO A 180 -2.78 1.39 18.51
C PRO A 180 -1.38 2.02 18.41
N LEU A 181 -0.32 1.29 18.76
CA LEU A 181 1.06 1.77 18.70
C LEU A 181 1.67 1.71 17.29
N ALA A 182 1.03 0.98 16.36
CA ALA A 182 1.46 0.91 14.97
C ALA A 182 0.93 2.13 14.19
N ASP A 183 1.77 2.72 13.36
CA ASP A 183 1.37 3.82 12.46
C ASP A 183 0.62 3.31 11.23
N ARG A 184 0.82 2.03 10.89
CA ARG A 184 0.21 1.37 9.75
C ARG A 184 0.05 -0.12 10.02
N ILE A 185 -1.03 -0.69 9.51
CA ILE A 185 -1.33 -2.11 9.62
C ILE A 185 -1.14 -2.75 8.26
N LEU A 186 -0.48 -3.91 8.21
CA LEU A 186 -0.36 -4.72 7.01
C LEU A 186 -1.09 -6.04 7.20
N LEU A 187 -1.99 -6.38 6.29
CA LEU A 187 -2.76 -7.62 6.33
C LEU A 187 -2.24 -8.56 5.25
N ASP A 188 -1.60 -9.65 5.67
CA ASP A 188 -1.12 -10.70 4.78
C ASP A 188 -1.96 -11.98 4.96
N SER A 189 -2.00 -12.81 3.93
CA SER A 189 -2.58 -14.15 3.99
C SER A 189 -1.80 -15.04 4.97
N PHE A 190 -2.51 -15.79 5.81
CA PHE A 190 -1.87 -16.79 6.65
C PHE A 190 -1.23 -17.92 5.83
N HIS A 191 -0.03 -18.33 6.25
CA HIS A 191 0.61 -19.56 5.78
C HIS A 191 1.22 -20.32 6.96
N ALA A 192 0.97 -21.62 7.03
CA ALA A 192 1.35 -22.45 8.19
C ALA A 192 2.87 -22.55 8.42
N SER A 193 3.68 -22.39 7.37
CA SER A 193 5.14 -22.61 7.42
C SER A 193 6.00 -21.41 7.01
N GLN A 194 5.39 -20.26 6.66
CA GLN A 194 6.15 -19.10 6.17
C GLN A 194 5.57 -17.78 6.71
N HIS A 195 6.48 -16.86 7.03
CA HIS A 195 6.16 -15.48 7.40
C HIS A 195 6.02 -14.66 6.11
N GLY A 196 4.83 -14.72 5.49
CA GLY A 196 4.49 -14.02 4.25
C GLY A 196 4.98 -14.69 2.96
N GLY A 197 4.57 -14.14 1.80
CA GLY A 197 5.10 -14.52 0.48
C GLY A 197 4.58 -15.82 -0.15
N SER A 198 3.55 -16.45 0.41
CA SER A 198 2.97 -17.74 -0.04
C SER A 198 2.24 -17.67 -1.40
N GLY A 199 1.82 -16.48 -1.84
CA GLY A 199 1.04 -16.29 -3.06
C GLY A 199 -0.45 -16.61 -2.92
N LEU A 200 -0.92 -17.00 -1.74
CA LEU A 200 -2.33 -17.23 -1.42
C LEU A 200 -3.03 -15.93 -1.02
N ARG A 201 -4.36 -15.91 -1.12
CA ARG A 201 -5.21 -14.79 -0.73
C ARG A 201 -6.11 -15.25 0.43
N PHE A 202 -6.31 -14.40 1.43
CA PHE A 202 -7.38 -14.62 2.41
C PHE A 202 -8.70 -14.06 1.86
N ASP A 203 -9.81 -14.34 2.54
CA ASP A 203 -11.10 -13.80 2.18
C ASP A 203 -11.17 -12.28 2.41
N TRP A 204 -11.07 -11.50 1.33
CA TRP A 204 -11.11 -10.04 1.39
C TRP A 204 -12.46 -9.48 1.81
N THR A 205 -13.54 -10.26 1.82
CA THR A 205 -14.84 -9.79 2.33
C THR A 205 -14.78 -9.40 3.80
N LEU A 206 -13.82 -9.94 4.55
CA LEU A 206 -13.53 -9.54 5.94
C LEU A 206 -13.18 -8.05 6.09
N LEU A 207 -12.65 -7.42 5.03
CA LEU A 207 -12.30 -6.00 5.04
C LEU A 207 -13.53 -5.08 5.02
N SER A 208 -14.73 -5.60 4.72
CA SER A 208 -15.97 -4.83 4.86
C SER A 208 -16.27 -4.47 6.32
N ALA A 209 -15.78 -5.27 7.27
CA ALA A 209 -15.92 -5.04 8.71
C ALA A 209 -14.76 -4.20 9.29
N LEU A 210 -13.88 -3.67 8.44
CA LEU A 210 -12.68 -2.98 8.89
C LEU A 210 -13.04 -1.65 9.57
N ASN A 211 -12.70 -1.56 10.84
CA ASN A 211 -12.81 -0.34 11.64
C ASN A 211 -11.45 -0.03 12.25
N SER A 212 -10.62 0.70 11.51
CA SER A 212 -9.28 1.10 11.94
C SER A 212 -9.06 2.56 11.63
N THR A 213 -8.44 3.27 12.57
CA THR A 213 -7.98 4.65 12.37
C THR A 213 -6.64 4.68 11.62
N GLN A 214 -5.89 3.59 11.68
CA GLN A 214 -4.63 3.42 10.97
C GLN A 214 -4.85 3.10 9.49
N PRO A 215 -3.98 3.58 8.59
CA PRO A 215 -3.97 3.14 7.20
C PRO A 215 -3.70 1.62 7.11
N ILE A 216 -4.41 0.95 6.21
CA ILE A 216 -4.27 -0.48 5.97
C ILE A 216 -3.51 -0.73 4.66
N MET A 217 -2.49 -1.57 4.71
CA MET A 217 -1.85 -2.16 3.53
C MET A 217 -2.38 -3.57 3.32
N LEU A 218 -2.80 -3.88 2.09
CA LEU A 218 -3.17 -5.23 1.72
C LEU A 218 -1.98 -5.96 1.09
N ALA A 219 -1.63 -7.12 1.63
CA ALA A 219 -0.65 -8.05 1.09
C ALA A 219 -1.32 -9.40 0.78
N GLY A 220 -0.53 -10.42 0.44
CA GLY A 220 -1.00 -11.79 0.21
C GLY A 220 -1.53 -12.02 -1.21
N GLY A 221 -0.74 -12.73 -2.03
CA GLY A 221 -1.21 -13.25 -3.31
C GLY A 221 -1.59 -12.22 -4.38
N LEU A 222 -1.16 -10.96 -4.20
CA LEU A 222 -1.36 -9.89 -5.18
C LEU A 222 -0.49 -10.11 -6.43
N LYS A 223 -1.14 -10.05 -7.60
CA LYS A 223 -0.62 -10.29 -8.94
C LYS A 223 -1.27 -9.29 -9.90
N PRO A 224 -0.71 -9.04 -11.10
CA PRO A 224 -1.33 -8.14 -12.08
C PRO A 224 -2.81 -8.43 -12.36
N ASP A 225 -3.23 -9.70 -12.32
CA ASP A 225 -4.61 -10.13 -12.58
C ASP A 225 -5.65 -9.71 -11.53
N ASN A 226 -5.25 -9.38 -10.30
CA ASN A 226 -6.18 -9.08 -9.21
C ASN A 226 -5.95 -7.72 -8.55
N VAL A 227 -4.96 -6.95 -9.01
CA VAL A 227 -4.69 -5.61 -8.48
C VAL A 227 -5.94 -4.73 -8.58
N ALA A 228 -6.67 -4.77 -9.69
CA ALA A 228 -7.89 -3.97 -9.86
C ALA A 228 -8.97 -4.29 -8.81
N GLN A 229 -9.16 -5.56 -8.47
CA GLN A 229 -10.08 -5.99 -7.41
C GLN A 229 -9.59 -5.51 -6.04
N ALA A 230 -8.28 -5.59 -5.80
CA ALA A 230 -7.65 -5.14 -4.56
C ALA A 230 -7.80 -3.62 -4.33
N LEU A 231 -7.72 -2.83 -5.40
CA LEU A 231 -7.86 -1.37 -5.37
C LEU A 231 -9.29 -0.89 -5.06
N ALA A 232 -10.29 -1.76 -5.23
CA ALA A 232 -11.68 -1.45 -4.88
C ALA A 232 -11.97 -1.65 -3.38
N LEU A 233 -11.02 -2.22 -2.62
CA LEU A 233 -11.16 -2.46 -1.19
C LEU A 233 -10.82 -1.20 -0.39
N PRO A 234 -11.32 -1.09 0.86
CA PRO A 234 -11.08 0.07 1.71
C PRO A 234 -9.67 0.05 2.33
N VAL A 235 -8.63 0.01 1.49
CA VAL A 235 -7.22 -0.06 1.90
C VAL A 235 -6.46 1.15 1.39
N ALA A 236 -5.45 1.59 2.16
CA ALA A 236 -4.64 2.75 1.83
C ALA A 236 -3.57 2.44 0.77
N GLY A 237 -3.18 1.18 0.64
CA GLY A 237 -2.19 0.74 -0.33
C GLY A 237 -2.12 -0.78 -0.46
N LEU A 238 -1.31 -1.20 -1.42
CA LEU A 238 -1.08 -2.61 -1.75
C LEU A 238 0.40 -2.91 -1.52
N ASP A 239 0.73 -4.05 -0.92
CA ASP A 239 2.09 -4.56 -0.76
C ASP A 239 2.29 -5.76 -1.69
N LEU A 240 2.94 -5.51 -2.84
CA LEU A 240 3.18 -6.51 -3.87
C LEU A 240 4.57 -7.11 -3.71
N ASN A 241 4.67 -8.44 -3.73
CA ASN A 241 5.94 -9.14 -3.61
C ASN A 241 6.12 -10.25 -4.66
N SER A 242 5.78 -11.49 -4.32
CA SER A 242 6.03 -12.67 -5.17
C SER A 242 5.21 -12.70 -6.46
N GLY A 243 4.04 -12.06 -6.49
CA GLY A 243 3.25 -11.94 -7.72
C GLY A 243 3.90 -11.05 -8.79
N LEU A 244 4.93 -10.28 -8.44
CA LEU A 244 5.73 -9.47 -9.38
C LEU A 244 7.12 -10.05 -9.62
N GLU A 245 7.34 -11.31 -9.29
CA GLU A 245 8.65 -11.97 -9.43
C GLU A 245 8.66 -12.98 -10.59
N SER A 246 9.84 -13.16 -11.19
CA SER A 246 10.17 -14.31 -12.04
C SER A 246 10.82 -15.43 -11.22
N ALA A 247 11.57 -15.07 -10.19
CA ALA A 247 12.10 -15.94 -9.15
C ALA A 247 12.18 -15.17 -7.81
N PRO A 248 12.24 -15.83 -6.64
CA PRO A 248 12.35 -15.15 -5.36
C PRO A 248 13.47 -14.10 -5.34
N GLY A 249 13.13 -12.84 -5.05
CA GLY A 249 14.08 -11.72 -5.02
C GLY A 249 14.38 -11.07 -6.37
N ILE A 250 13.89 -11.64 -7.48
CA ILE A 250 14.10 -11.18 -8.85
C ILE A 250 12.76 -10.67 -9.40
N LYS A 251 12.59 -9.35 -9.47
CA LYS A 251 11.36 -8.75 -10.03
C LYS A 251 11.27 -8.97 -11.54
N ASP A 252 10.06 -9.26 -11.99
CA ASP A 252 9.68 -9.35 -13.38
C ASP A 252 9.14 -7.99 -13.81
N HIS A 253 9.87 -7.30 -14.70
CA HIS A 253 9.55 -5.92 -15.08
C HIS A 253 8.28 -5.85 -15.94
N THR A 254 7.90 -6.92 -16.64
CA THR A 254 6.64 -7.01 -17.36
C THR A 254 5.47 -7.10 -16.40
N LYS A 255 5.56 -7.96 -15.36
CA LYS A 255 4.52 -8.05 -14.32
C LYS A 255 4.40 -6.75 -13.53
N LEU A 256 5.54 -6.13 -13.19
CA LEU A 256 5.59 -4.84 -12.52
C LEU A 256 4.87 -3.76 -13.35
N ALA A 257 5.18 -3.66 -14.64
CA ALA A 257 4.55 -2.71 -15.54
C ALA A 257 3.04 -2.96 -15.65
N ALA A 258 2.60 -4.21 -15.79
CA ALA A 258 1.19 -4.57 -15.84
C ALA A 258 0.43 -4.18 -14.56
N ALA A 259 1.00 -4.49 -13.39
CA ALA A 259 0.40 -4.13 -12.10
C ALA A 259 0.29 -2.61 -11.93
N PHE A 260 1.34 -1.86 -12.24
CA PHE A 260 1.30 -0.41 -12.11
C PHE A 260 0.50 0.29 -13.22
N SER A 261 0.32 -0.34 -14.37
CA SER A 261 -0.67 0.08 -15.37
C SER A 261 -2.09 -0.05 -14.81
N ALA A 262 -2.42 -1.19 -14.18
CA ALA A 262 -3.71 -1.38 -13.52
C ALA A 262 -3.92 -0.39 -12.35
N ILE A 263 -2.86 -0.11 -11.58
CA ILE A 263 -2.89 0.93 -10.54
C ILE A 263 -3.17 2.30 -11.16
N ARG A 264 -2.54 2.68 -12.26
CA ARG A 264 -2.82 3.98 -12.89
C ARG A 264 -4.13 4.01 -13.68
N HIS A 265 -4.87 2.92 -13.72
CA HIS A 265 -6.12 2.84 -14.46
C HIS A 265 -7.27 3.43 -13.64
N PHE A 266 -7.96 4.40 -14.22
CA PHE A 266 -9.06 5.15 -13.62
C PHE A 266 -10.24 5.13 -14.59
N ASP A 267 -10.96 4.01 -14.64
CA ASP A 267 -12.22 3.96 -15.39
C ASP A 267 -13.38 4.31 -14.46
N PHE A 268 -14.16 5.33 -14.87
CA PHE A 268 -15.48 5.54 -14.31
C PHE A 268 -16.34 4.30 -14.59
N GLN A 269 -16.78 3.62 -13.54
CA GLN A 269 -17.72 2.50 -13.69
C GLN A 269 -19.12 3.06 -13.91
N SER A 270 -19.40 3.44 -15.17
CA SER A 270 -20.77 3.61 -15.63
C SER A 270 -21.50 2.30 -15.35
N LYS A 271 -22.42 2.30 -14.37
CA LYS A 271 -23.44 1.26 -14.30
C LYS A 271 -24.26 1.42 -15.58
N THR A 272 -23.89 0.70 -16.63
CA THR A 272 -24.75 0.51 -17.78
C THR A 272 -26.04 -0.08 -17.26
N ASN A 273 -27.09 0.75 -17.18
CA ASN A 273 -28.46 0.30 -17.04
C ASN A 273 -28.76 -0.55 -18.28
N THR A 274 -28.50 -1.84 -18.23
CA THR A 274 -29.22 -2.81 -19.05
C THR A 274 -30.64 -2.90 -18.50
N LYS A 275 -31.44 -1.85 -18.73
CA LYS A 275 -32.85 -2.06 -18.99
C LYS A 275 -32.91 -2.62 -20.40
N GLY A 276 -33.02 -3.95 -20.49
CA GLY A 276 -33.45 -4.58 -21.72
C GLY A 276 -34.79 -3.97 -22.11
N GLU A 277 -34.79 -3.19 -23.18
CA GLU A 277 -36.00 -2.93 -23.96
C GLU A 277 -36.40 -4.27 -24.57
N GLN A 278 -37.35 -4.95 -23.93
CA GLN A 278 -38.24 -5.87 -24.62
C GLN A 278 -39.46 -5.04 -25.01
N ASN A 279 -39.48 -4.61 -26.28
CA ASN A 279 -40.71 -4.37 -27.03
C ASN A 279 -41.06 -5.65 -27.78
#